data_AF-A0A2V8ULI8-F1
#
_entry.id   AF-A0A2V8ULI8-F1
#
_cell.length_a   1.000
_cell.length_b   1.000
_cell.length_c   1.000
_cell.angle_alpha   90.00
_cell.angle_beta   90.00
_cell.angle_gamma   90.00
#
_symmetry.space_group_name_H-M   'P 1'
#
loop_
_entity.id
_entity.type
_entity.pdbx_description
1 polymer ?
#
loop_
_entity_poly.entity_id
_entity_poly.type
_entity_poly.pdbx_seq_one_letter_code
_entity_poly.pdbx_strand_id
1 'polypeptide(L)'
;MSGREYKLVTYCHGWGSHRVYFHDDAGRLRKIPACWTDVVADDPFVVVAAGRSAFRVADLLTLADLIEVLQPRQRQGDPRRAVNVSR
;
A
#
# COMPACT_ATOMS: atom_id res chain seq x y z
N MET A 1 -13.40 8.71 -10.18
CA MET A 1 -12.26 8.41 -9.30
C MET A 1 -12.67 8.79 -7.88
N SER A 2 -12.86 7.82 -6.99
CA SER A 2 -13.30 8.09 -5.63
C SER A 2 -12.10 8.54 -4.78
N GLY A 3 -11.89 9.85 -4.68
CA GLY A 3 -11.07 10.43 -3.62
C GLY A 3 -11.74 10.15 -2.28
N ARG A 4 -10.96 9.70 -1.30
CA ARG A 4 -11.42 9.50 0.08
C ARG A 4 -10.55 10.34 0.99
N GLU A 5 -11.19 11.11 1.86
CA GLU A 5 -10.53 11.93 2.85
C GLU A 5 -10.48 11.19 4.18
N TYR A 6 -9.32 11.21 4.82
CA TYR A 6 -9.14 10.63 6.14
C TYR A 6 -8.48 11.65 7.06
N LYS A 7 -8.83 11.61 8.35
CA LYS A 7 -8.16 12.44 9.34
C LYS A 7 -6.73 11.94 9.55
N LEU A 8 -5.76 12.79 9.24
CA LEU A 8 -4.35 12.54 9.52
C LEU A 8 -4.15 12.44 11.04
N VAL A 9 -3.59 11.32 11.49
CA VAL A 9 -3.26 11.07 12.91
C VAL A 9 -1.85 11.56 13.18
N THR A 10 -0.89 11.13 12.36
CA THR A 10 0.52 11.48 12.51
C THR A 10 1.21 11.42 11.15
N TYR A 11 2.17 12.32 10.97
CA TYR A 11 3.15 12.28 9.91
C TYR A 11 4.52 11.96 10.52
N CYS A 12 5.22 10.95 10.00
CA CYS A 12 6.49 10.50 10.57
C CYS A 12 7.59 10.46 9.49
N HIS A 13 8.74 11.06 9.81
CA HIS A 13 9.95 11.01 9.00
C HIS A 13 10.79 9.79 9.39
N GLY A 14 10.86 8.80 8.50
CA GLY A 14 11.81 7.69 8.58
C GLY A 14 12.89 7.80 7.51
N TRP A 15 13.93 6.96 7.62
CA TRP A 15 15.03 6.85 6.65
C TRP A 15 14.47 6.54 5.25
N GLY A 16 14.34 7.58 4.42
CA GLY A 16 13.96 7.48 3.01
C GLY A 16 12.47 7.33 2.69
N SER A 17 11.56 7.40 3.68
CA SER A 17 10.12 7.31 3.40
C SER A 17 9.29 8.12 4.39
N HIS A 18 8.67 9.18 3.89
CA HIS A 18 7.63 9.92 4.59
C HIS A 18 6.38 9.06 4.66
N ARG A 19 5.80 8.88 5.85
CA ARG A 19 4.57 8.07 6.03
C ARG A 19 3.51 8.86 6.77
N VAL A 20 2.27 8.65 6.37
CA VAL A 20 1.07 9.17 7.03
C VAL A 20 0.33 8.04 7.72
N TYR A 21 -0.16 8.33 8.92
CA TYR A 21 -1.00 7.44 9.71
C TYR A 21 -2.42 8.00 9.75
N PHE A 22 -3.42 7.14 9.57
CA PHE A 22 -4.83 7.52 9.58
C PHE A 22 -5.71 6.38 10.12
N HIS A 23 -6.93 6.68 10.56
CA HIS A 23 -7.91 5.66 10.89
C HIS A 23 -8.75 5.31 9.65
N ASP A 24 -8.91 4.01 9.37
CA ASP A 24 -9.86 3.56 8.34
C ASP A 24 -11.32 3.64 8.83
N ASP A 25 -12.27 3.32 7.95
CA ASP A 25 -13.71 3.35 8.25
C ASP A 25 -14.10 2.42 9.42
N ALA A 26 -13.27 1.44 9.76
CA ALA A 26 -13.44 0.54 10.91
C ALA A 26 -12.71 1.03 12.18
N GLY A 27 -12.17 2.25 12.16
CA GLY A 27 -11.42 2.85 13.27
C GLY A 27 -10.01 2.29 13.45
N ARG A 28 -9.52 1.42 12.55
CA ARG A 28 -8.20 0.80 12.68
C ARG A 28 -7.12 1.74 12.16
N LEU A 29 -6.01 1.86 12.91
CA LEU A 29 -4.86 2.64 12.51
C LEU A 29 -4.15 1.99 11.31
N ARG A 30 -4.03 2.73 10.21
CA ARG A 30 -3.34 2.37 8.97
C ARG A 30 -2.18 3.31 8.72
N LYS A 31 -1.23 2.86 7.91
CA LYS A 31 -0.08 3.65 7.47
C LYS A 31 0.13 3.48 5.97
N ILE A 32 0.35 4.59 5.26
CA ILE A 32 0.72 4.60 3.84
C ILE A 32 1.84 5.62 3.58
N PRO A 33 2.57 5.52 2.47
CA PRO A 33 3.52 6.55 2.06
C PRO A 33 2.83 7.90 1.87
N ALA A 34 3.45 8.98 2.36
CA ALA A 34 2.90 10.32 2.23
C ALA A 34 2.85 10.77 0.76
N CYS A 35 3.80 10.33 -0.07
CA CYS A 35 3.84 10.60 -1.51
C CYS A 35 2.66 10.02 -2.30
N TRP A 36 1.80 9.21 -1.68
CA TRP A 36 0.55 8.74 -2.30
C TRP A 36 -0.66 9.58 -1.86
N THR A 37 -0.43 10.61 -1.07
CA THR A 37 -1.44 11.53 -0.55
C THR A 37 -1.05 12.95 -0.91
N ASP A 38 -2.01 13.85 -0.82
CA ASP A 38 -1.85 15.30 -0.97
C ASP A 38 -1.18 15.98 0.25
N VAL A 39 -0.80 15.22 1.27
CA VAL A 39 -0.18 15.74 2.51
C VAL A 39 1.22 16.31 2.25
N VAL A 40 1.93 15.84 1.23
CA VAL A 40 3.25 16.33 0.85
C VAL A 40 3.24 16.77 -0.62
N ALA A 41 4.09 17.73 -0.96
CA ALA A 41 4.28 18.10 -2.35
C ALA A 41 4.76 16.90 -3.19
N ASP A 42 4.44 16.94 -4.49
CA ASP A 42 4.84 15.89 -5.42
C ASP A 42 6.36 15.72 -5.43
N ASP A 43 6.79 14.45 -5.45
CA ASP A 43 8.20 14.12 -5.50
C ASP A 43 8.82 14.59 -6.84
N PRO A 44 10.03 15.17 -6.86
CA PRO A 44 10.66 15.64 -8.09
C PRO A 44 10.74 14.58 -9.20
N PHE A 45 10.86 13.30 -8.87
CA PHE A 45 10.81 12.23 -9.85
C PHE A 45 9.46 12.19 -10.57
N VAL A 46 8.36 12.29 -9.83
CA VAL A 46 6.99 12.26 -10.36
C VAL A 46 6.74 13.51 -11.21
N VAL A 47 7.22 14.67 -10.74
CA VAL A 47 7.17 15.93 -11.50
C VAL A 47 7.92 15.80 -12.84
N VAL A 48 9.16 15.29 -12.82
CA VAL A 48 9.97 15.09 -14.03
C VAL A 48 9.42 14.00 -14.95
N ALA A 49 8.75 12.99 -14.39
CA ALA A 49 8.07 11.96 -15.17
C ALA A 49 6.96 12.55 -16.05
N ALA A 50 6.42 13.72 -15.70
CA ALA A 50 5.44 14.47 -16.49
C ALA A 50 4.23 13.60 -16.91
N GLY A 51 3.68 12.85 -15.95
CA GLY A 51 2.55 11.94 -16.18
C GLY A 51 2.91 10.57 -16.77
N ARG A 52 4.18 10.32 -17.11
CA ARG A 52 4.64 9.00 -17.58
C ARG A 52 4.79 7.98 -16.44
N SER A 53 4.93 8.46 -15.22
CA SER A 53 4.93 7.63 -14.01
C SER A 53 4.31 8.38 -12.86
N ALA A 54 3.35 7.75 -12.18
CA ALA A 54 2.71 8.27 -10.98
C ALA A 54 3.51 7.96 -9.70
N PHE A 55 4.45 7.01 -9.76
CA PHE A 55 5.18 6.49 -8.60
C PHE A 55 6.66 6.29 -8.90
N ARG A 56 7.52 6.36 -7.88
CA ARG A 56 8.90 5.88 -7.96
C ARG A 56 8.94 4.35 -7.83
N VAL A 57 10.08 3.74 -8.14
CA VAL A 57 10.28 2.29 -7.96
C VAL A 57 10.06 1.85 -6.51
N ALA A 58 10.59 2.60 -5.53
CA ALA A 58 10.41 2.29 -4.11
C ALA A 58 8.92 2.33 -3.68
N ASP A 59 8.16 3.26 -4.28
CA ASP A 59 6.73 3.38 -4.05
C ASP A 59 6.01 2.15 -4.64
N LEU A 60 6.34 1.71 -5.85
CA LEU A 60 5.76 0.51 -6.46
C LEU A 60 6.02 -0.77 -5.64
N LEU A 61 7.23 -0.92 -5.08
CA LEU A 61 7.55 -2.04 -4.18
C LEU A 61 6.69 -2.02 -2.92
N THR A 62 6.53 -0.84 -2.32
CA THR A 62 5.68 -0.67 -1.13
C THR A 62 4.21 -0.99 -1.44
N LEU A 63 3.75 -0.66 -2.66
CA LEU A 63 2.40 -0.99 -3.11
C LEU A 63 2.21 -2.49 -3.28
N ALA A 64 3.19 -3.19 -3.84
CA ALA A 64 3.16 -4.65 -3.95
C ALA A 64 3.06 -5.31 -2.57
N ASP A 65 3.87 -4.88 -1.61
CA ASP A 65 3.83 -5.39 -0.23
C ASP A 65 2.46 -5.13 0.43
N LEU A 66 1.90 -3.93 0.24
CA LEU A 66 0.59 -3.59 0.80
C LEU A 66 -0.52 -4.44 0.18
N ILE A 67 -0.48 -4.68 -1.13
CA ILE A 67 -1.43 -5.54 -1.81
C ILE A 67 -1.32 -6.97 -1.27
N GLU A 68 -0.11 -7.49 -1.07
CA GLU A 68 0.09 -8.83 -0.50
C GLU A 68 -0.52 -8.96 0.90
N VAL A 69 -0.36 -7.94 1.74
CA VAL A 69 -0.96 -7.90 3.09
C VAL A 69 -2.48 -7.76 3.06
N LEU A 70 -3.02 -7.00 2.11
CA LEU A 70 -4.45 -6.73 1.99
C LEU A 70 -5.21 -7.84 1.25
N GLN A 71 -4.52 -8.65 0.45
CA GLN A 71 -5.12 -9.81 -0.17
C GLN A 71 -5.56 -10.80 0.91
N PRO A 72 -6.87 -11.09 1.06
CA PRO A 72 -7.29 -12.19 1.91
C PRO A 72 -6.60 -13.47 1.39
N ARG A 73 -6.27 -14.42 2.28
CA ARG A 73 -5.62 -15.72 1.99
C ARG A 73 -6.36 -16.61 0.96
N GLN A 74 -6.64 -16.12 -0.25
CA GLN A 74 -7.28 -16.85 -1.34
C GLN A 74 -6.31 -17.84 -2.01
N ARG A 75 -5.17 -18.14 -1.39
CA ARG A 75 -4.20 -19.17 -1.79
C ARG A 75 -3.76 -20.07 -0.62
N GLN A 76 -4.57 -20.26 0.41
CA GLN A 76 -4.34 -21.34 1.37
C GLN A 76 -5.59 -22.22 1.46
N GLY A 77 -5.85 -22.93 0.37
CA GLY A 77 -6.98 -23.81 0.23
C GLY A 77 -6.99 -24.54 -1.11
N ASP A 78 -6.04 -25.45 -1.33
CA ASP A 78 -6.41 -26.69 -1.99
C ASP A 78 -5.76 -27.91 -1.33
N PRO A 79 -6.42 -28.56 -0.36
CA PRO A 79 -6.01 -29.85 0.16
C PRO A 79 -6.25 -31.02 -0.83
N ARG A 80 -6.91 -30.81 -1.99
CA ARG A 80 -7.33 -31.91 -2.88
C ARG A 80 -6.19 -32.58 -3.65
N ARG A 81 -4.93 -32.17 -3.46
CA ARG A 81 -3.75 -32.94 -3.90
C ARG A 81 -3.22 -33.93 -2.87
N ALA A 82 -3.81 -34.01 -1.68
CA ALA A 82 -3.42 -34.97 -0.65
C ALA A 82 -4.59 -35.91 -0.28
N VAL A 83 -5.04 -36.72 -1.24
CA VAL A 83 -5.48 -38.11 -0.96
C VAL A 83 -5.59 -38.84 -2.30
N ASN A 84 -4.56 -39.62 -2.60
CA ASN A 84 -4.71 -40.97 -3.13
C ASN A 84 -3.46 -41.74 -2.70
N VAL A 85 -3.46 -42.10 -1.42
CA VAL A 85 -2.71 -43.24 -0.92
C VAL A 85 -3.47 -44.49 -1.38
N SER A 86 -2.78 -45.28 -2.18
CA SER A 86 -2.76 -46.74 -2.19
C SER A 86 -4.00 -47.48 -1.70
N ARG A 87 -4.62 -48.25 -2.60
CA ARG A 87 -5.02 -49.63 -2.31
C ARG A 87 -4.89 -50.51 -3.55
#